data_AF-A0A945ADH6-F1
#
_entry.id   AF-A0A945ADH6-F1
#
_cell.length_a   1.000
_cell.length_b   1.000
_cell.length_c   1.000
_cell.angle_alpha   90.00
_cell.angle_beta   90.00
_cell.angle_gamma   90.00
#
_symmetry.space_group_name_H-M   'P 1'
#
loop_
_entity.id
_entity.type
_entity.pdbx_description
1 polymer ?
#
loop_
_entity_poly.entity_id
_entity_poly.type
_entity_poly.pdbx_seq_one_letter_code
_entity_poly.pdbx_strand_id
1 'polypeptide(L)'
;MINIPIQKVWENPEAVGLNRLPARATLLPYQSEKAALGQQKSTYYQSLNGQWDFRLVDHPDRVPEDFIQPTITLKRDWKKITVPGNWTTQGFDK
;
A
#
# COMPACT_ATOMS: atom_id res chain seq x y z
N MET A 1 -33.23 -14.08 -14.64
CA MET A 1 -31.85 -13.57 -14.62
C MET A 1 -31.36 -13.65 -13.19
N ILE A 2 -30.37 -14.50 -12.89
CA ILE A 2 -29.82 -14.62 -11.54
C ILE A 2 -28.79 -13.49 -11.39
N ASN A 3 -29.07 -12.55 -10.49
CA ASN A 3 -28.12 -11.52 -10.08
C ASN A 3 -27.12 -12.18 -9.12
N ILE A 4 -25.96 -12.61 -9.62
CA ILE A 4 -24.86 -13.06 -8.77
C ILE A 4 -24.18 -11.78 -8.26
N PRO A 5 -24.28 -11.44 -6.96
CA PRO A 5 -23.56 -10.28 -6.44
C PRO A 5 -22.07 -10.50 -6.66
N ILE A 6 -21.37 -9.48 -7.16
CA ILE A 6 -19.91 -9.48 -7.23
C ILE A 6 -19.42 -9.62 -5.78
N GLN A 7 -18.91 -10.81 -5.44
CA GLN A 7 -18.40 -11.07 -4.10
C GLN A 7 -17.19 -10.17 -3.85
N LYS A 8 -17.16 -9.51 -2.69
CA LYS A 8 -16.02 -8.69 -2.26
C LYS A 8 -14.77 -9.57 -2.25
N VAL A 9 -13.70 -9.13 -2.90
CA VAL A 9 -12.49 -9.96 -3.08
C VAL A 9 -11.89 -10.41 -1.74
N TRP A 10 -12.02 -9.60 -0.69
CA TRP A 10 -11.54 -9.91 0.67
C TRP A 10 -12.43 -10.88 1.46
N GLU A 11 -13.62 -11.24 0.94
CA GLU A 11 -14.51 -12.25 1.52
C GLU A 11 -14.37 -13.61 0.82
N ASN A 12 -13.55 -13.71 -0.23
CA ASN A 12 -13.30 -14.94 -0.98
C ASN A 12 -11.96 -15.57 -0.56
N PRO A 13 -11.95 -16.76 0.08
CA PRO A 13 -10.71 -17.41 0.53
C PRO A 13 -9.79 -17.84 -0.62
N GLU A 14 -10.33 -18.05 -1.82
CA GLU A 14 -9.55 -18.41 -3.01
C GLU A 14 -8.85 -17.18 -3.63
N ALA A 15 -9.29 -15.96 -3.29
CA ALA A 15 -8.74 -14.72 -3.82
C ALA A 15 -7.46 -14.29 -3.07
N VAL A 16 -6.40 -15.09 -3.19
CA VAL A 16 -5.11 -14.86 -2.51
C VAL A 16 -4.23 -13.76 -3.13
N GLY A 17 -4.61 -13.24 -4.30
CA GLY A 17 -3.93 -12.14 -4.97
C GLY A 17 -4.51 -11.84 -6.36
N LEU A 18 -4.39 -10.58 -6.78
CA LEU A 18 -4.83 -10.11 -8.10
C LEU A 18 -3.69 -9.33 -8.75
N ASN A 19 -3.32 -9.69 -9.98
CA ASN A 19 -2.30 -9.00 -10.80
C ASN A 19 -0.91 -8.82 -10.13
N ARG A 20 -0.58 -9.64 -9.13
CA ARG A 20 0.76 -9.67 -8.54
C ARG A 20 1.73 -10.39 -9.46
N LEU A 21 2.97 -9.91 -9.55
CA LEU A 21 4.04 -10.64 -10.22
C LEU A 21 4.28 -12.02 -9.55
N PRO A 22 4.71 -13.05 -10.31
CA PRO A 22 5.05 -14.35 -9.75
C PRO A 22 6.13 -14.28 -8.67
N ALA A 23 6.05 -15.17 -7.68
CA ALA A 23 7.07 -15.27 -6.64
C ALA A 23 8.44 -15.59 -7.26
N ARG A 24 9.49 -14.94 -6.76
CA ARG A 24 10.88 -15.08 -7.21
C ARG A 24 11.83 -14.71 -6.08
N ALA A 25 13.10 -15.08 -6.21
CA ALA A 25 14.16 -14.63 -5.31
C ALA A 25 14.25 -13.09 -5.29
N THR A 26 14.60 -12.52 -4.14
CA THR A 26 14.80 -11.08 -3.99
C THR A 26 15.96 -10.62 -4.88
N LEU A 27 15.70 -9.66 -5.76
CA LEU A 27 16.72 -9.03 -6.59
C LEU A 27 16.68 -7.52 -6.40
N LEU A 28 17.82 -6.94 -6.03
CA LEU A 28 18.03 -5.50 -6.08
C LEU A 28 18.94 -5.21 -7.27
N PRO A 29 18.50 -4.44 -8.27
CA PRO A 29 19.37 -4.04 -9.38
C PRO A 29 20.42 -3.07 -8.86
N TYR A 30 21.67 -3.20 -9.31
CA TYR A 30 22.79 -2.30 -9.02
C TYR A 30 23.41 -1.80 -10.33
N GLN A 31 24.08 -0.66 -10.28
CA GLN A 31 24.69 -0.01 -11.44
C GLN A 31 25.99 -0.70 -11.85
N SER A 32 26.60 -1.48 -10.95
CA SER A 32 27.82 -2.26 -11.20
C SER A 32 27.95 -3.41 -10.19
N GLU A 33 28.77 -4.40 -10.53
CA GLU A 33 29.16 -5.50 -9.63
C GLU A 33 29.80 -4.98 -8.34
N LYS A 34 30.70 -3.99 -8.44
CA LYS A 34 31.35 -3.37 -7.28
C LYS A 34 30.33 -2.75 -6.32
N ALA A 35 29.30 -2.07 -6.84
CA ALA A 35 28.24 -1.51 -6.02
C ALA A 35 27.39 -2.61 -5.34
N ALA A 36 27.16 -3.73 -6.03
CA ALA A 36 26.45 -4.88 -5.51
C ALA A 36 27.24 -5.57 -4.37
N LEU A 37 28.51 -5.92 -4.61
CA LEU A 37 29.38 -6.56 -3.62
C LEU A 37 29.61 -5.68 -2.39
N GLY A 38 29.73 -4.36 -2.60
CA GLY A 38 29.85 -3.38 -1.53
C GLY A 38 28.54 -3.02 -0.84
N GLN A 39 27.40 -3.61 -1.23
CA GLN A 39 26.06 -3.35 -0.71
C GLN A 39 25.71 -1.85 -0.68
N GLN A 40 26.12 -1.11 -1.70
CA GLN A 40 25.88 0.32 -1.79
C GLN A 40 24.39 0.62 -2.02
N LYS A 41 23.96 1.86 -1.80
CA LYS A 41 22.60 2.24 -2.19
C LYS A 41 22.48 2.22 -3.72
N SER A 42 21.61 1.39 -4.26
CA SER A 42 21.33 1.37 -5.69
C SER A 42 20.64 2.66 -6.14
N THR A 43 21.11 3.25 -7.24
CA THR A 43 20.45 4.35 -7.97
C THR A 43 19.14 3.94 -8.66
N TYR A 44 18.87 2.64 -8.81
CA TYR A 44 17.60 2.12 -9.32
C TYR A 44 16.59 1.86 -8.19
N TYR A 45 16.93 2.23 -6.96
CA TYR A 45 16.09 2.06 -5.78
C TYR A 45 15.70 3.41 -5.20
N GLN A 46 14.39 3.58 -4.97
CA GLN A 46 13.82 4.72 -4.26
C GLN A 46 13.00 4.19 -3.08
N SER A 47 13.32 4.63 -1.87
CA SER A 47 12.48 4.35 -0.71
C SER A 47 11.26 5.26 -0.74
N LEU A 48 10.09 4.69 -0.40
CA LEU A 48 8.85 5.43 -0.18
C LEU A 48 8.47 5.47 1.31
N ASN A 49 9.37 5.06 2.20
CA ASN A 49 9.19 5.23 3.63
C ASN A 49 9.15 6.71 3.98
N GLY A 50 8.34 7.08 4.97
CA GLY A 50 8.16 8.47 5.37
C GLY A 50 6.77 8.75 5.90
N GLN A 51 6.35 10.01 5.78
CA GLN A 51 5.02 10.46 6.20
C GLN A 51 4.03 10.32 5.06
N TRP A 52 2.93 9.63 5.33
CA TRP A 52 1.83 9.42 4.38
C TRP A 52 0.56 10.07 4.91
N ASP A 53 -0.27 10.60 4.03
CA ASP A 53 -1.63 10.97 4.40
C ASP A 53 -2.46 9.70 4.65
N PHE A 54 -3.10 9.65 5.81
CA PHE A 54 -3.83 8.49 6.29
C PHE A 54 -5.11 8.89 7.00
N ARG A 55 -6.15 8.09 6.76
CA ARG A 55 -7.46 8.22 7.39
C ARG A 55 -7.99 6.83 7.73
N LEU A 56 -8.28 6.60 9.00
CA LEU A 56 -8.99 5.40 9.45
C LEU A 56 -10.50 5.63 9.39
N VAL A 57 -11.23 4.62 8.93
CA VAL A 57 -12.70 4.54 8.98
C VAL A 57 -13.09 3.22 9.64
N ASP A 58 -14.23 3.19 10.32
CA ASP A 58 -14.74 2.02 11.06
C ASP A 58 -15.47 1.00 10.16
N HIS A 59 -15.80 1.38 8.92
CA HIS A 59 -16.41 0.48 7.94
C HIS A 59 -15.94 0.81 6.51
N PRO A 60 -15.66 -0.19 5.64
CA PRO A 60 -15.19 0.03 4.27
C PRO A 60 -16.11 0.93 3.43
N ASP A 61 -17.43 0.80 3.60
CA ASP A 61 -18.42 1.60 2.86
C ASP A 61 -18.40 3.10 3.23
N ARG A 62 -17.62 3.51 4.24
CA ARG A 62 -17.42 4.92 4.61
C ARG A 62 -16.18 5.55 3.99
N VAL A 63 -15.43 4.81 3.19
CA VAL A 63 -14.35 5.37 2.39
C VAL A 63 -14.96 6.31 1.33
N PRO A 64 -14.49 7.57 1.20
CA PRO A 64 -15.02 8.49 0.18
C PRO A 64 -14.80 7.94 -1.23
N GLU A 65 -15.83 7.85 -2.08
CA GLU A 65 -15.72 7.23 -3.42
C GLU A 65 -14.66 7.87 -4.33
N ASP A 66 -14.39 9.15 -4.12
CA ASP A 66 -13.45 9.95 -4.91
C ASP A 66 -11.98 9.81 -4.49
N PHE A 67 -11.67 9.06 -3.41
CA PHE A 67 -10.31 9.04 -2.82
C PHE A 67 -9.21 8.52 -3.75
N ILE A 68 -9.56 7.74 -4.77
CA ILE A 68 -8.62 7.16 -5.75
C ILE A 68 -8.30 8.16 -6.88
N GLN A 69 -9.07 9.25 -6.99
CA GLN A 69 -8.87 10.22 -8.06
C GLN A 69 -7.55 10.98 -7.87
N PRO A 70 -6.68 11.06 -8.89
CA PRO A 70 -5.38 11.75 -8.78
C PRO A 70 -5.47 13.22 -8.39
N THR A 71 -6.62 13.85 -8.64
CA THR A 71 -6.87 15.28 -8.43
C THR A 71 -7.62 15.57 -7.13
N ILE A 72 -7.85 14.58 -6.28
CA ILE A 72 -8.58 14.80 -5.03
C ILE A 72 -7.80 15.76 -4.11
N THR A 73 -8.50 16.79 -3.62
CA THR A 73 -8.01 17.54 -2.47
C THR A 73 -8.34 16.72 -1.22
N LEU A 74 -7.33 16.12 -0.59
CA LEU A 74 -7.52 15.41 0.67
C LEU A 74 -8.14 16.38 1.69
N LYS A 75 -9.32 16.03 2.20
CA LYS A 75 -10.09 16.84 3.15
C LYS A 75 -9.31 17.00 4.47
N ARG A 76 -9.71 17.98 5.29
CA ARG A 76 -9.02 18.34 6.56
C ARG A 76 -8.93 17.22 7.60
N ASP A 77 -9.63 16.11 7.40
CA ASP A 77 -9.70 14.99 8.33
C ASP A 77 -8.60 13.93 8.12
N TRP A 78 -7.76 14.07 7.09
CA TRP A 78 -6.57 13.25 6.89
C TRP A 78 -5.45 13.68 7.85
N LYS A 79 -4.74 12.71 8.41
CA LYS A 79 -3.58 12.91 9.30
C LYS A 79 -2.34 12.30 8.68
N LYS A 80 -1.16 12.66 9.20
CA LYS A 80 0.09 11.99 8.82
C LYS A 80 0.29 10.69 9.63
N ILE A 81 0.73 9.64 8.95
CA ILE A 81 1.19 8.38 9.57
C ILE A 81 2.63 8.09 9.11
N THR A 82 3.45 7.52 10.00
CA THR A 82 4.79 7.07 9.66
C THR A 82 4.75 5.66 9.10
N VAL A 83 5.35 5.47 7.91
CA VAL A 83 5.47 4.18 7.22
C VAL A 83 6.95 3.80 7.10
N PRO A 84 7.34 2.57 7.48
CA PRO A 84 6.52 1.50 8.03
C PRO A 84 6.16 1.72 9.51
N GLY A 85 5.03 1.16 9.94
CA GLY A 85 4.58 1.16 11.33
C GLY A 85 3.13 0.69 11.46
N ASN A 86 2.76 0.11 12.61
CA ASN A 86 1.37 -0.25 12.90
C ASN A 86 0.57 1.01 13.24
N TRP A 87 -0.69 1.09 12.77
CA TRP A 87 -1.52 2.28 13.03
C TRP A 87 -2.00 2.36 14.50
N THR A 88 -2.21 1.22 15.16
CA THR A 88 -2.67 1.14 16.56
C THR A 88 -1.66 1.79 17.51
N THR A 89 -0.36 1.59 17.27
CA THR A 89 0.72 2.20 18.06
C THR A 89 0.95 3.68 17.75
N GLN A 90 0.27 4.21 16.72
CA GLN A 90 0.36 5.61 16.29
C GLN A 90 -0.90 6.42 16.66
N GLY A 91 -1.78 5.86 17.51
CA GLY A 91 -2.93 6.58 18.07
C GLY A 91 -4.12 6.71 17.13
N PHE A 92 -4.20 5.88 16.08
CA PHE A 92 -5.35 5.85 15.18
C PHE A 92 -6.49 4.98 15.69
N ASP A 93 -6.18 3.99 16.51
CA ASP A 93 -7.12 3.02 17.04
C ASP A 93 -6.72 2.65 18.48
N LYS A 94 -7.66 2.19 19.30
CA LYS A 94 -7.44 1.91 20.74
C LYS A 94 -7.69 0.45 21.07
#